data_AF-A0A1R0WCC5-F1
#
_entry.id   AF-A0A1R0WCC5-F1
#
_cell.length_a   1.000
_cell.length_b   1.000
_cell.length_c   1.000
_cell.angle_alpha   90.00
_cell.angle_beta   90.00
_cell.angle_gamma   90.00
#
_symmetry.space_group_name_H-M   'P 1'
#
loop_
_entity.id
_entity.type
_entity.pdbx_description
1 polymer ?
#
loop_
_entity_poly.entity_id
_entity_poly.type
_entity_poly.pdbx_seq_one_letter_code
_entity_poly.pdbx_strand_id
1 'polypeptide(L)'
;MRKWVDVNEGDWFYNDVMEATNMYLEDGNAFVDGMTYNQFESGKPFIFEEIKAVTSQSKFKLSKKITPSEGNPLYVFIDGVQTIYKSAADNLSGGTDVELYTGCKNGQIVAFCSYGVPLLDEDWKRPPVSWLGDLPRTVIPKNDVYFYDPYSRKHQEYLYAGGQPLRRLSIPKQVWQQSAGNVDAVTEIATKAIGYRTDVYCVSPGGSLFLPFNLNGVTCKFNYWIYENGVYKMMSQSVKATTDNPTYNNRFFPNSIITRGEAFHLINKLRKVLYARFTDMEAPTKGIDQTIIAFNGQRVFRLNGNFPAGKNKLAVKVNGVAKYAPIVTEIDNHTIVFNYPLNEGDEVKVYYKKGESERFQDVGRASAYYYQDKDERVESSATNWWKQSVSEMEDETFSNGDPLIAGFNIVKTLDGAAVLTNMGRPVNGNQEPTTWFLGDTAMTRAEAVTFLSRFRKWTLERFK
;
A
#
# COMPACT_ATOMS: atom_id res chain seq x y z
N MET A 1 16.22 5.15 -3.54
CA MET A 1 15.54 4.69 -4.77
C MET A 1 15.04 3.28 -4.52
N ARG A 2 13.74 3.04 -4.66
CA ARG A 2 13.17 1.70 -4.44
C ARG A 2 13.44 0.87 -5.69
N LYS A 3 13.99 -0.34 -5.52
CA LYS A 3 14.26 -1.30 -6.61
C LYS A 3 13.43 -2.55 -6.37
N TRP A 4 12.83 -3.07 -7.43
CA TRP A 4 12.08 -4.32 -7.40
C TRP A 4 13.01 -5.51 -7.65
N VAL A 5 12.74 -6.62 -6.98
CA VAL A 5 13.53 -7.87 -7.14
C VAL A 5 13.31 -8.51 -8.51
N ASP A 6 12.15 -8.28 -9.11
CA ASP A 6 11.67 -8.92 -10.34
C ASP A 6 11.56 -7.94 -11.52
N VAL A 7 12.26 -6.80 -11.46
CA VAL A 7 12.38 -5.82 -12.55
C VAL A 7 13.86 -5.54 -12.79
N ASN A 8 14.35 -5.92 -13.96
CA ASN A 8 15.76 -5.90 -14.34
C ASN A 8 16.02 -4.88 -15.45
N GLU A 9 17.25 -4.35 -15.52
CA GLU A 9 17.65 -3.32 -16.50
C GLU A 9 17.47 -3.75 -17.97
N GLY A 10 17.40 -5.06 -18.25
CA GLY A 10 17.13 -5.60 -19.57
C GLY A 10 15.64 -5.71 -19.93
N ASP A 11 14.73 -5.47 -18.99
CA ASP A 11 13.29 -5.55 -19.24
C ASP A 11 12.82 -4.31 -20.01
N TRP A 12 11.99 -4.52 -21.04
CA TRP A 12 11.52 -3.41 -21.90
C TRP A 12 10.74 -2.32 -21.14
N PHE A 13 10.16 -2.68 -19.99
CA PHE A 13 9.39 -1.79 -19.11
C PHE A 13 10.21 -1.22 -17.95
N TYR A 14 11.51 -1.54 -17.84
CA TYR A 14 12.34 -1.18 -16.70
C TYR A 14 12.31 0.31 -16.39
N ASN A 15 12.61 1.15 -17.40
CA ASN A 15 12.70 2.60 -17.22
C ASN A 15 11.37 3.18 -16.74
N ASP A 16 10.26 2.79 -17.37
CA ASP A 16 8.93 3.30 -17.05
C ASP A 16 8.49 2.90 -15.63
N VAL A 17 8.71 1.64 -15.25
CA VAL A 17 8.36 1.15 -13.90
C VAL A 17 9.23 1.82 -12.84
N MET A 18 10.52 1.98 -13.09
CA MET A 18 11.43 2.62 -12.13
C MET A 18 11.14 4.12 -12.00
N GLU A 19 10.82 4.82 -13.08
CA GLU A 19 10.39 6.22 -13.03
C GLU A 19 9.08 6.36 -12.24
N ALA A 20 8.06 5.56 -12.57
CA ALA A 20 6.77 5.56 -11.89
C ALA A 20 6.89 5.20 -10.39
N THR A 21 7.79 4.29 -10.03
CA THR A 21 8.03 3.89 -8.63
C THR A 21 8.64 5.04 -7.81
N ASN A 22 9.44 5.91 -8.44
CA ASN A 22 10.09 7.03 -7.76
C ASN A 22 9.24 8.31 -7.78
N MET A 23 8.06 8.30 -8.42
CA MET A 23 7.11 9.39 -8.38
C MET A 23 6.28 9.31 -7.08
N TYR A 24 6.39 10.35 -6.26
CA TYR A 24 5.57 10.51 -5.05
C TYR A 24 4.47 11.53 -5.31
N LEU A 25 3.27 11.20 -4.84
CA LEU A 25 2.11 12.09 -4.83
C LEU A 25 2.24 13.10 -3.67
N GLU A 26 1.44 14.17 -3.70
CA GLU A 26 1.42 15.20 -2.65
C GLU A 26 1.01 14.64 -1.28
N ASP A 27 0.24 13.55 -1.25
CA ASP A 27 -0.12 12.83 -0.03
C ASP A 27 1.04 11.97 0.53
N GLY A 28 2.21 11.99 -0.12
CA GLY A 28 3.41 11.24 0.25
C GLY A 28 3.39 9.77 -0.18
N ASN A 29 2.33 9.30 -0.83
CA ASN A 29 2.26 7.93 -1.33
C ASN A 29 2.99 7.78 -2.66
N ALA A 30 3.54 6.59 -2.91
CA ALA A 30 4.12 6.27 -4.21
C ALA A 30 3.02 6.17 -5.28
N PHE A 31 3.33 6.60 -6.50
CA PHE A 31 2.42 6.47 -7.64
C PHE A 31 2.13 5.00 -7.93
N VAL A 32 3.19 4.18 -7.99
CA VAL A 32 3.13 2.72 -8.10
C VAL A 32 3.68 2.07 -6.83
N ASP A 33 2.98 1.06 -6.33
CA ASP A 33 3.42 0.22 -5.21
C ASP A 33 3.35 -1.26 -5.62
N GLY A 34 4.09 -2.10 -4.91
CA GLY A 34 4.15 -3.54 -5.16
C GLY A 34 3.00 -4.27 -4.49
N MET A 35 2.81 -5.53 -4.86
CA MET A 35 1.84 -6.41 -4.21
C MET A 35 2.47 -7.10 -3.01
N THR A 36 1.68 -7.23 -1.95
CA THR A 36 2.09 -7.96 -0.75
C THR A 36 2.05 -9.45 -1.00
N TYR A 37 3.03 -10.18 -0.48
CA TYR A 37 3.10 -11.63 -0.59
C TYR A 37 3.83 -12.25 0.61
N ASN A 38 3.48 -13.48 0.96
CA ASN A 38 4.13 -14.23 2.03
C ASN A 38 4.19 -15.75 1.80
N GLN A 39 3.61 -16.22 0.69
CA GLN A 39 3.69 -17.62 0.27
C GLN A 39 4.70 -17.80 -0.86
N PHE A 40 5.33 -18.97 -0.86
CA PHE A 40 6.37 -19.36 -1.82
C PHE A 40 6.06 -20.75 -2.38
N GLU A 41 6.53 -21.02 -3.59
CA GLU A 41 6.46 -22.35 -4.18
C GLU A 41 7.17 -23.39 -3.30
N SER A 42 6.67 -24.63 -3.31
CA SER A 42 7.26 -25.73 -2.57
C SER A 42 8.73 -25.95 -2.98
N GLY A 43 9.62 -26.04 -2.00
CA GLY A 43 11.06 -26.15 -2.20
C GLY A 43 11.77 -24.86 -2.63
N LYS A 44 11.06 -23.73 -2.78
CA LYS A 44 11.65 -22.43 -3.14
C LYS A 44 11.31 -21.30 -2.16
N PRO A 45 11.55 -21.46 -0.85
CA PRO A 45 11.22 -20.44 0.14
C PRO A 45 12.20 -19.26 0.09
N PHE A 46 11.77 -18.11 0.60
CA PHE A 46 12.69 -17.08 1.05
C PHE A 46 13.41 -17.55 2.32
N ILE A 47 14.74 -17.42 2.34
CA ILE A 47 15.57 -17.71 3.50
C ILE A 47 16.69 -16.67 3.64
N PHE A 48 16.92 -16.23 4.86
CA PHE A 48 18.14 -15.54 5.27
C PHE A 48 18.55 -16.06 6.64
N GLU A 49 19.63 -16.85 6.70
CA GLU A 49 20.13 -17.45 7.94
C GLU A 49 21.62 -17.19 8.09
N GLU A 50 22.01 -16.72 9.28
CA GLU A 50 23.41 -16.53 9.66
C GLU A 50 23.74 -17.55 10.75
N ILE A 51 24.78 -18.34 10.51
CA ILE A 51 25.26 -19.38 11.42
C ILE A 51 26.73 -19.07 11.75
N LYS A 52 27.03 -18.97 13.05
CA LYS A 52 28.41 -18.86 13.53
C LYS A 52 29.07 -20.23 13.47
N ALA A 53 30.07 -20.38 12.61
CA ALA A 53 30.74 -21.66 12.39
C ALA A 53 31.63 -22.06 13.59
N VAL A 54 31.70 -23.37 13.84
CA VAL A 54 32.72 -23.96 14.72
C VAL A 54 33.93 -24.41 13.91
N THR A 55 35.07 -24.67 14.59
CA THR A 55 36.31 -25.08 13.95
C THR A 55 36.11 -26.26 12.99
N SER A 56 36.54 -26.09 11.74
CA SER A 56 36.49 -27.11 10.67
C SER A 56 35.07 -27.56 10.30
N GLN A 57 34.04 -26.79 10.64
CA GLN A 57 32.67 -27.07 10.22
C GLN A 57 32.52 -26.82 8.71
N SER A 58 32.15 -27.85 7.97
CA SER A 58 31.84 -27.78 6.53
C SER A 58 30.38 -28.07 6.21
N LYS A 59 29.60 -28.57 7.17
CA LYS A 59 28.18 -28.91 7.00
C LYS A 59 27.31 -28.01 7.86
N PHE A 60 26.29 -27.42 7.24
CA PHE A 60 25.37 -26.49 7.85
C PHE A 60 23.93 -26.98 7.62
N LYS A 61 23.09 -26.83 8.64
CA LYS A 61 21.68 -27.21 8.57
C LYS A 61 20.83 -25.95 8.49
N LEU A 62 20.00 -25.85 7.47
CA LEU A 62 19.04 -24.76 7.28
C LEU A 62 17.66 -25.17 7.76
N SER A 63 16.89 -24.20 8.26
CA SER A 63 15.56 -24.47 8.82
C SER A 63 14.50 -24.85 7.78
N LYS A 64 14.72 -24.48 6.51
CA LYS A 64 13.76 -24.71 5.42
C LYS A 64 14.32 -25.62 4.33
N LYS A 65 13.42 -26.40 3.72
CA LYS A 65 13.70 -27.18 2.51
C LYS A 65 13.88 -26.26 1.31
N ILE A 66 15.01 -26.39 0.63
CA ILE A 66 15.40 -25.60 -0.52
C ILE A 66 15.89 -26.54 -1.61
N THR A 67 15.35 -26.37 -2.81
CA THR A 67 15.81 -27.00 -4.03
C THR A 67 16.42 -25.90 -4.91
N PRO A 68 17.75 -25.70 -4.86
CA PRO A 68 18.40 -24.67 -5.65
C PRO A 68 18.10 -24.85 -7.15
N SER A 69 17.71 -23.76 -7.80
CA SER A 69 17.42 -23.73 -9.23
C SER A 69 17.80 -22.36 -9.80
N GLU A 70 17.80 -22.20 -11.12
CA GLU A 70 18.08 -20.90 -11.75
C GLU A 70 17.11 -19.80 -11.27
N GLY A 71 15.84 -20.13 -11.06
CA GLY A 71 14.83 -19.21 -10.54
C GLY A 71 14.85 -19.02 -9.01
N ASN A 72 15.60 -19.84 -8.27
CA ASN A 72 15.81 -19.69 -6.83
C ASN A 72 17.21 -20.19 -6.43
N PRO A 73 18.27 -19.43 -6.75
CA PRO A 73 19.62 -19.80 -6.40
C PRO A 73 19.85 -19.64 -4.89
N LEU A 74 20.61 -20.57 -4.32
CA LEU A 74 21.12 -20.46 -2.96
C LEU A 74 22.48 -19.74 -2.99
N TYR A 75 22.56 -18.60 -2.31
CA TYR A 75 23.81 -17.86 -2.12
C TYR A 75 24.40 -18.15 -0.75
N VAL A 76 25.71 -18.35 -0.70
CA VAL A 76 26.47 -18.58 0.53
C VAL A 76 27.55 -17.51 0.65
N PHE A 77 27.64 -16.89 1.82
CA PHE A 77 28.67 -15.90 2.15
C PHE A 77 29.42 -16.34 3.39
N ILE A 78 30.75 -16.23 3.38
CA ILE A 78 31.60 -16.45 4.55
C ILE A 78 32.24 -15.10 4.90
N ASP A 79 31.94 -14.57 6.09
CA ASP A 79 32.36 -13.23 6.53
C ASP A 79 32.10 -12.13 5.48
N GLY A 80 30.97 -12.26 4.75
CA GLY A 80 30.54 -11.32 3.70
C GLY A 80 31.09 -11.60 2.30
N VAL A 81 31.97 -12.59 2.12
CA VAL A 81 32.51 -12.97 0.80
C VAL A 81 31.69 -14.11 0.21
N GLN A 82 31.14 -13.92 -0.99
CA GLN A 82 30.37 -14.95 -1.69
C GLN A 82 31.25 -16.16 -2.01
N THR A 83 30.78 -17.36 -1.66
CA THR A 83 31.48 -18.63 -1.84
C THR A 83 30.56 -19.66 -2.47
N ILE A 84 31.13 -20.61 -3.21
CA ILE A 84 30.40 -21.71 -3.83
C ILE A 84 30.26 -22.86 -2.83
N TYR A 85 29.08 -23.47 -2.74
CA TYR A 85 28.84 -24.67 -1.95
C TYR A 85 29.01 -25.93 -2.81
N LYS A 86 29.33 -27.06 -2.17
CA LYS A 86 29.57 -28.34 -2.83
C LYS A 86 28.25 -29.07 -3.13
N SER A 87 27.34 -29.08 -2.17
CA SER A 87 26.01 -29.70 -2.33
C SER A 87 25.00 -29.08 -1.38
N ALA A 88 23.73 -29.16 -1.78
CA ALA A 88 22.57 -28.85 -0.95
C ALA A 88 21.60 -30.01 -1.09
N ALA A 89 21.29 -30.70 0.00
CA ALA A 89 20.43 -31.88 0.01
C ALA A 89 19.36 -31.79 1.10
N ASP A 90 18.21 -32.39 0.85
CA ASP A 90 17.14 -32.49 1.84
C ASP A 90 17.64 -33.23 3.09
N ASN A 91 17.31 -32.71 4.26
CA ASN A 91 17.61 -33.38 5.52
C ASN A 91 16.37 -34.08 6.12
N LEU A 92 16.61 -35.03 7.04
CA LEU A 92 15.57 -35.83 7.69
C LEU A 92 14.58 -35.00 8.53
N SER A 93 14.93 -33.76 8.86
CA SER A 93 14.10 -32.84 9.64
C SER A 93 13.23 -31.92 8.77
N GLY A 94 13.20 -32.12 7.45
CA GLY A 94 12.44 -31.28 6.53
C GLY A 94 13.11 -29.95 6.16
N GLY A 95 14.39 -29.79 6.50
CA GLY A 95 15.25 -28.67 6.12
C GLY A 95 16.24 -29.03 5.00
N THR A 96 17.29 -28.23 4.85
CA THR A 96 18.36 -28.45 3.86
C THR A 96 19.71 -28.55 4.54
N ASP A 97 20.49 -29.59 4.23
CA ASP A 97 21.89 -29.70 4.61
C ASP A 97 22.77 -29.17 3.48
N VAL A 98 23.58 -28.16 3.79
CA VAL A 98 24.52 -27.53 2.85
C VAL A 98 25.95 -27.91 3.22
N GLU A 99 26.68 -28.48 2.27
CA GLU A 99 28.11 -28.83 2.41
C GLU A 99 28.97 -27.81 1.65
N LEU A 100 29.99 -27.26 2.30
CA LEU A 100 30.99 -26.38 1.71
C LEU A 100 32.23 -27.18 1.26
N TYR A 101 32.98 -26.65 0.28
CA TYR A 101 34.22 -27.27 -0.18
C TYR A 101 35.32 -27.27 0.88
N THR A 102 35.35 -26.24 1.74
CA THR A 102 36.34 -26.05 2.78
C THR A 102 35.66 -25.79 4.11
N GLY A 103 36.21 -26.35 5.19
CA GLY A 103 35.73 -26.07 6.54
C GLY A 103 36.00 -24.63 6.95
N CYS A 104 35.07 -24.05 7.70
CA CYS A 104 35.20 -22.70 8.23
C CYS A 104 36.09 -22.67 9.49
N LYS A 105 36.73 -21.52 9.73
CA LYS A 105 37.44 -21.23 10.98
C LYS A 105 36.43 -20.98 12.10
N ASN A 106 36.87 -21.19 13.33
CA ASN A 106 36.04 -20.92 14.50
C ASN A 106 35.60 -19.46 14.55
N GLY A 107 34.30 -19.24 14.70
CA GLY A 107 33.70 -17.92 14.88
C GLY A 107 33.43 -17.13 13.61
N GLN A 108 33.72 -17.67 12.43
CA GLN A 108 33.30 -17.05 11.16
C GLN A 108 31.78 -17.07 11.03
N ILE A 109 31.22 -16.05 10.39
CA ILE A 109 29.78 -15.96 10.13
C ILE A 109 29.54 -16.49 8.72
N VAL A 110 28.75 -17.56 8.63
CA VAL A 110 28.29 -18.12 7.36
C VAL A 110 26.84 -17.73 7.15
N ALA A 111 26.58 -16.95 6.11
CA ALA A 111 25.23 -16.49 5.76
C ALA A 111 24.71 -17.25 4.53
N PHE A 112 23.48 -17.72 4.62
CA PHE A 112 22.74 -18.40 3.56
C PHE A 112 21.56 -17.53 3.14
N CYS A 113 21.44 -17.26 1.84
CA CYS A 113 20.42 -16.37 1.29
C CYS A 113 19.76 -16.99 0.06
N SER A 114 18.42 -16.95 0.01
CA SER A 114 17.60 -17.33 -1.14
C SER A 114 16.41 -16.38 -1.20
N TYR A 115 16.14 -15.80 -2.36
CA TYR A 115 15.07 -14.78 -2.52
C TYR A 115 13.65 -15.39 -2.66
N GLY A 116 13.56 -16.71 -2.81
CA GLY A 116 12.33 -17.46 -2.97
C GLY A 116 11.63 -17.21 -4.31
N VAL A 117 10.72 -18.11 -4.68
CA VAL A 117 9.76 -17.88 -5.76
C VAL A 117 8.38 -17.76 -5.14
N PRO A 118 7.71 -16.59 -5.23
CA PRO A 118 6.38 -16.42 -4.68
C PRO A 118 5.40 -17.41 -5.31
N LEU A 119 4.49 -17.95 -4.50
CA LEU A 119 3.38 -18.72 -5.03
C LEU A 119 2.46 -17.76 -5.79
N LEU A 120 1.99 -18.13 -6.98
CA LEU A 120 1.09 -17.31 -7.78
C LEU A 120 -0.19 -18.09 -8.11
N ASP A 121 -1.31 -17.37 -8.15
CA ASP A 121 -2.55 -17.88 -8.71
C ASP A 121 -2.40 -18.23 -10.20
N GLU A 122 -3.02 -19.31 -10.65
CA GLU A 122 -2.87 -19.80 -12.02
C GLU A 122 -3.51 -18.87 -13.06
N ASP A 123 -4.68 -18.29 -12.74
CA ASP A 123 -5.45 -17.43 -13.65
C ASP A 123 -4.88 -16.01 -13.66
N TRP A 124 -4.69 -15.44 -12.47
CA TRP A 124 -4.36 -14.03 -12.26
C TRP A 124 -2.87 -13.75 -12.25
N LYS A 125 -2.03 -14.77 -12.02
CA LYS A 125 -0.58 -14.63 -11.78
C LYS A 125 -0.26 -13.66 -10.65
N ARG A 126 -1.11 -13.63 -9.63
CA ARG A 126 -1.01 -12.76 -8.45
C ARG A 126 -0.62 -13.57 -7.22
N PRO A 127 0.18 -13.01 -6.32
CA PRO A 127 0.52 -13.71 -5.09
C PRO A 127 -0.67 -13.76 -4.13
N PRO A 128 -0.94 -14.90 -3.48
CA PRO A 128 -1.83 -14.94 -2.34
C PRO A 128 -1.11 -14.38 -1.10
N VAL A 129 -1.92 -13.91 -0.15
CA VAL A 129 -1.46 -13.51 1.19
C VAL A 129 -2.20 -14.37 2.20
N SER A 130 -1.49 -15.22 2.94
CA SER A 130 -2.12 -16.09 3.95
C SER A 130 -2.30 -15.47 5.32
N TRP A 131 -1.64 -14.35 5.61
CA TRP A 131 -1.72 -13.68 6.90
C TRP A 131 -1.31 -12.21 6.77
N LEU A 132 -1.80 -11.40 7.69
CA LEU A 132 -1.27 -10.05 7.91
C LEU A 132 0.14 -10.22 8.51
N GLY A 133 1.14 -9.67 7.83
CA GLY A 133 2.53 -9.89 8.24
C GLY A 133 2.94 -9.02 9.41
N ASP A 134 3.74 -9.60 10.28
CA ASP A 134 4.33 -8.89 11.42
C ASP A 134 5.75 -8.45 11.09
N LEU A 135 6.14 -7.30 11.63
CA LEU A 135 7.52 -6.86 11.51
C LEU A 135 8.47 -7.70 12.38
N PRO A 136 9.69 -8.00 11.90
CA PRO A 136 10.73 -8.58 12.73
C PRO A 136 10.94 -7.77 14.01
N ARG A 137 10.91 -8.46 15.16
CA ARG A 137 11.01 -7.83 16.48
C ARG A 137 12.07 -8.51 17.34
N THR A 138 12.73 -7.72 18.18
CA THR A 138 13.53 -8.22 19.31
C THR A 138 13.42 -7.26 20.49
N VAL A 139 13.62 -7.77 21.71
CA VAL A 139 13.75 -6.91 22.90
C VAL A 139 15.23 -6.53 23.05
N ILE A 140 15.51 -5.24 23.24
CA ILE A 140 16.87 -4.78 23.46
C ILE A 140 17.31 -5.12 24.90
N PRO A 141 18.57 -5.49 25.13
CA PRO A 141 19.07 -5.69 26.49
C PRO A 141 19.04 -4.39 27.30
N LYS A 142 18.78 -4.48 28.61
CA LYS A 142 18.62 -3.32 29.49
C LYS A 142 17.53 -2.34 29.00
N ASN A 143 16.40 -2.88 28.54
CA ASN A 143 15.26 -2.10 28.05
C ASN A 143 14.60 -1.23 29.13
N ASP A 144 14.66 -1.65 30.38
CA ASP A 144 14.15 -0.98 31.57
C ASP A 144 14.81 0.38 31.82
N VAL A 145 16.09 0.50 31.49
CA VAL A 145 16.90 1.73 31.62
C VAL A 145 17.24 2.37 30.28
N TYR A 146 16.56 1.97 29.20
CA TYR A 146 16.77 2.54 27.87
C TYR A 146 16.42 4.02 27.84
N PHE A 147 17.30 4.82 27.23
CA PHE A 147 17.12 6.26 27.10
C PHE A 147 17.11 6.67 25.64
N TYR A 148 16.08 7.45 25.27
CA TYR A 148 15.96 8.07 23.96
C TYR A 148 15.39 9.48 24.08
N ASP A 149 16.08 10.43 23.47
CA ASP A 149 15.64 11.81 23.31
C ASP A 149 15.86 12.27 21.86
N PRO A 150 14.79 12.47 21.07
CA PRO A 150 14.90 12.88 19.67
C PRO A 150 15.49 14.29 19.50
N TYR A 151 15.50 15.11 20.56
CA TYR A 151 16.01 16.48 20.51
C TYR A 151 17.45 16.59 21.04
N SER A 152 18.00 15.51 21.59
CA SER A 152 19.37 15.51 22.11
C SER A 152 20.38 15.32 20.97
N ARG A 153 21.23 16.33 20.75
CA ARG A 153 22.39 16.20 19.86
C ARG A 153 23.50 15.32 20.44
N LYS A 154 23.52 15.12 21.76
CA LYS A 154 24.58 14.37 22.47
C LYS A 154 24.27 12.88 22.60
N HIS A 155 23.00 12.51 22.74
CA HIS A 155 22.59 11.13 23.00
C HIS A 155 21.86 10.53 21.79
N GLN A 156 22.52 10.53 20.64
CA GLN A 156 21.99 9.92 19.43
C GLN A 156 22.21 8.41 19.44
N GLU A 157 21.23 7.68 18.94
CA GLU A 157 21.30 6.24 18.71
C GLU A 157 21.54 5.95 17.22
N TYR A 158 22.20 4.82 16.95
CA TYR A 158 22.55 4.42 15.59
C TYR A 158 22.34 2.92 15.43
N LEU A 159 21.59 2.54 14.41
CA LEU A 159 21.41 1.17 14.01
C LEU A 159 22.01 0.95 12.63
N TYR A 160 22.85 -0.06 12.48
CA TYR A 160 23.49 -0.42 11.22
C TYR A 160 23.09 -1.82 10.80
N ALA A 161 22.72 -1.99 9.53
CA ALA A 161 22.48 -3.28 8.88
C ALA A 161 23.38 -3.36 7.64
N GLY A 162 24.24 -4.38 7.55
CA GLY A 162 25.17 -4.52 6.41
C GLY A 162 26.06 -3.29 6.15
N GLY A 163 26.40 -2.54 7.20
CA GLY A 163 27.17 -1.29 7.09
C GLY A 163 26.37 -0.04 6.72
N GLN A 164 25.08 -0.18 6.38
CA GLN A 164 24.20 0.96 6.10
C GLN A 164 23.51 1.44 7.39
N PRO A 165 23.53 2.76 7.68
CA PRO A 165 22.77 3.31 8.80
C PRO A 165 21.27 3.32 8.47
N LEU A 166 20.46 2.87 9.41
CA LEU A 166 19.00 2.96 9.35
C LEU A 166 18.51 4.21 10.04
N ARG A 167 17.41 4.78 9.56
CA ARG A 167 16.79 5.99 10.11
C ARG A 167 15.79 5.64 11.22
N ARG A 168 15.98 6.22 12.39
CA ARG A 168 15.04 6.09 13.51
C ARG A 168 13.74 6.85 13.22
N LEU A 169 12.61 6.16 13.34
CA LEU A 169 11.28 6.80 13.39
C LEU A 169 10.95 7.17 14.83
N SER A 170 10.68 8.45 15.07
CA SER A 170 10.15 8.92 16.35
C SER A 170 8.63 8.89 16.31
N ILE A 171 8.03 8.03 17.13
CA ILE A 171 6.56 7.92 17.26
C ILE A 171 6.17 8.61 18.58
N PRO A 172 5.23 9.58 18.56
CA PRO A 172 4.86 10.34 19.75
C PRO A 172 4.39 9.45 20.90
N LYS A 173 4.74 9.83 22.14
CA LYS A 173 4.38 9.07 23.34
C LYS A 173 2.87 8.86 23.48
N GLN A 174 2.06 9.82 23.02
CA GLN A 174 0.60 9.75 23.05
C GLN A 174 0.05 8.60 22.20
N VAL A 175 0.69 8.31 21.06
CA VAL A 175 0.32 7.18 20.20
C VAL A 175 0.59 5.87 20.91
N TRP A 176 1.73 5.76 21.61
CA TRP A 176 2.06 4.58 22.40
C TRP A 176 1.20 4.40 23.66
N GLN A 177 0.77 5.50 24.29
CA GLN A 177 -0.04 5.43 25.52
C GLN A 177 -1.37 4.70 25.30
N GLN A 178 -1.94 4.77 24.11
CA GLN A 178 -3.14 4.02 23.73
C GLN A 178 -2.92 2.50 23.65
N SER A 179 -1.66 2.05 23.66
CA SER A 179 -1.23 0.65 23.55
C SER A 179 -0.47 0.12 24.77
N ALA A 180 -0.45 0.87 25.88
CA ALA A 180 0.37 0.55 27.04
C ALA A 180 0.03 -0.84 27.62
N GLY A 181 1.00 -1.76 27.61
CA GLY A 181 0.87 -3.12 28.13
C GLY A 181 0.29 -4.15 27.15
N ASN A 182 -0.15 -3.75 25.96
CA ASN A 182 -0.63 -4.68 24.93
C ASN A 182 0.40 -4.83 23.80
N VAL A 183 0.99 -6.02 23.71
CA VAL A 183 2.04 -6.37 22.72
C VAL A 183 1.53 -6.26 21.28
N ASP A 184 0.30 -6.66 21.01
CA ASP A 184 -0.27 -6.68 19.67
C ASP A 184 -0.53 -5.25 19.20
N ALA A 185 -1.08 -4.41 20.08
CA ALA A 185 -1.29 -2.99 19.79
C ALA A 185 0.03 -2.22 19.53
N VAL A 186 1.09 -2.54 20.28
CA VAL A 186 2.43 -1.97 20.03
C VAL A 186 2.97 -2.41 18.66
N THR A 187 2.77 -3.67 18.31
CA THR A 187 3.19 -4.24 17.02
C THR A 187 2.40 -3.62 15.86
N GLU A 188 1.10 -3.39 16.02
CA GLU A 188 0.26 -2.72 15.03
C GLU A 188 0.71 -1.28 14.76
N ILE A 189 0.98 -0.51 15.83
CA ILE A 189 1.49 0.87 15.71
C ILE A 189 2.84 0.88 14.98
N ALA A 190 3.76 -0.01 15.37
CA ALA A 190 5.07 -0.13 14.72
C ALA A 190 4.94 -0.52 13.25
N THR A 191 4.06 -1.48 12.94
CA THR A 191 3.79 -1.98 11.58
C THR A 191 3.23 -0.88 10.71
N LYS A 192 2.24 -0.13 11.20
CA LYS A 192 1.68 1.04 10.51
C LYS A 192 2.72 2.14 10.31
N ALA A 193 3.57 2.37 11.30
CA ALA A 193 4.57 3.41 11.22
C ALA A 193 5.68 3.04 10.22
N ILE A 194 6.31 1.87 10.32
CA ILE A 194 7.39 1.45 9.40
C ILE A 194 6.83 1.19 7.99
N GLY A 195 5.70 0.51 7.90
CA GLY A 195 5.10 0.08 6.63
C GLY A 195 6.04 -0.83 5.84
N TYR A 196 6.18 -0.56 4.54
CA TYR A 196 7.08 -1.29 3.64
C TYR A 196 8.42 -0.59 3.39
N ARG A 197 8.78 0.39 4.22
CA ARG A 197 10.07 1.06 4.13
C ARG A 197 11.19 0.12 4.56
N THR A 198 12.32 0.14 3.87
CA THR A 198 13.43 -0.80 4.08
C THR A 198 14.63 -0.18 4.81
N ASP A 199 14.59 1.13 5.06
CA ASP A 199 15.70 1.95 5.56
C ASP A 199 15.43 2.58 6.94
N VAL A 200 14.35 2.17 7.60
CA VAL A 200 13.88 2.75 8.86
C VAL A 200 13.76 1.71 9.97
N TYR A 201 13.81 2.15 11.23
CA TYR A 201 13.52 1.30 12.38
C TYR A 201 12.78 2.06 13.48
N CYS A 202 12.16 1.34 14.41
CA CYS A 202 11.62 1.95 15.63
C CYS A 202 11.83 1.07 16.86
N VAL A 203 12.02 1.71 18.02
CA VAL A 203 12.02 1.12 19.36
C VAL A 203 10.79 1.63 20.11
N SER A 204 10.00 0.71 20.69
CA SER A 204 8.86 1.05 21.53
C SER A 204 9.30 1.51 22.93
N PRO A 205 8.42 2.14 23.73
CA PRO A 205 8.74 2.53 25.11
C PRO A 205 9.18 1.36 26.01
N GLY A 206 8.74 0.12 25.71
CA GLY A 206 9.18 -1.08 26.43
C GLY A 206 10.51 -1.68 25.92
N GLY A 207 11.23 -0.96 25.03
CA GLY A 207 12.49 -1.38 24.44
C GLY A 207 12.38 -2.52 23.43
N SER A 208 11.22 -2.69 22.78
CA SER A 208 11.13 -3.60 21.63
C SER A 208 11.60 -2.89 20.38
N LEU A 209 12.66 -3.40 19.76
CA LEU A 209 13.19 -2.96 18.48
C LEU A 209 12.44 -3.68 17.34
N PHE A 210 11.86 -2.89 16.44
CA PHE A 210 11.19 -3.33 15.23
C PHE A 210 12.02 -2.95 14.02
N LEU A 211 12.26 -3.94 13.16
CA LEU A 211 13.00 -3.82 11.91
C LEU A 211 12.06 -4.03 10.72
N PRO A 212 12.41 -3.53 9.53
CA PRO A 212 11.63 -3.76 8.32
C PRO A 212 11.75 -5.22 7.85
N PHE A 213 10.77 -5.67 7.05
CA PHE A 213 10.63 -7.07 6.63
C PHE A 213 11.87 -7.63 5.93
N ASN A 214 12.64 -6.79 5.21
CA ASN A 214 13.85 -7.19 4.50
C ASN A 214 15.02 -7.51 5.43
N LEU A 215 14.94 -7.12 6.71
CA LEU A 215 15.95 -7.40 7.74
C LEU A 215 15.55 -8.54 8.68
N ASN A 216 14.54 -9.34 8.31
CA ASN A 216 14.15 -10.51 9.07
C ASN A 216 15.32 -11.51 9.18
N GLY A 217 15.78 -11.76 10.41
CA GLY A 217 16.89 -12.68 10.67
C GLY A 217 18.29 -12.12 10.38
N VAL A 218 18.40 -10.85 9.98
CA VAL A 218 19.68 -10.17 9.71
C VAL A 218 20.29 -9.65 11.00
N THR A 219 21.57 -9.93 11.25
CA THR A 219 22.29 -9.35 12.38
C THR A 219 22.57 -7.86 12.13
N CYS A 220 22.06 -7.02 13.03
CA CYS A 220 22.25 -5.57 12.99
C CYS A 220 23.13 -5.13 14.18
N LYS A 221 23.91 -4.06 14.01
CA LYS A 221 24.70 -3.46 15.09
C LYS A 221 23.95 -2.25 15.64
N PHE A 222 23.50 -2.32 16.89
CA PHE A 222 22.75 -1.26 17.54
C PHE A 222 23.59 -0.55 18.60
N ASN A 223 23.75 0.76 18.44
CA ASN A 223 24.36 1.64 19.42
C ASN A 223 23.27 2.52 20.04
N TYR A 224 23.05 2.37 21.34
CA TYR A 224 21.95 3.04 22.04
C TYR A 224 22.38 3.50 23.43
N TRP A 225 21.63 4.44 23.99
CA TRP A 225 21.93 4.99 25.30
C TRP A 225 21.07 4.33 26.37
N ILE A 226 21.68 4.12 27.52
CA ILE A 226 20.99 3.74 28.76
C ILE A 226 21.25 4.82 29.82
N TYR A 227 20.29 5.00 30.72
CA TYR A 227 20.43 5.85 31.89
C TYR A 227 20.31 5.00 33.16
N GLU A 228 21.46 4.65 33.73
CA GLU A 228 21.57 3.73 34.85
C GLU A 228 22.40 4.37 35.96
N ASN A 229 21.89 4.38 37.19
CA ASN A 229 22.55 4.95 38.38
C ASN A 229 22.98 6.42 38.19
N GLY A 230 22.15 7.23 37.54
CA GLY A 230 22.42 8.66 37.33
C GLY A 230 23.37 8.98 36.17
N VAL A 231 23.87 7.98 35.44
CA VAL A 231 24.88 8.14 34.39
C VAL A 231 24.36 7.63 33.05
N TYR A 232 24.57 8.42 32.00
CA TYR A 232 24.34 8.01 30.62
C TYR A 232 25.50 7.14 30.12
N LYS A 233 25.19 5.97 29.58
CA LYS A 233 26.19 5.06 28.98
C LYS A 233 25.74 4.64 27.59
N MET A 234 26.66 4.66 26.63
CA MET A 234 26.41 4.13 25.30
C MET A 234 26.70 2.63 25.28
N MET A 235 25.72 1.84 24.86
CA MET A 235 25.83 0.41 24.63
C MET A 235 26.04 0.16 23.14
N SER A 236 26.84 -0.85 22.79
CA SER A 236 27.02 -1.32 21.41
C SER A 236 26.83 -2.82 21.38
N GLN A 237 25.81 -3.30 20.68
CA GLN A 237 25.45 -4.72 20.66
C GLN A 237 25.01 -5.19 19.27
N SER A 238 25.22 -6.48 19.01
CA SER A 238 24.64 -7.17 17.86
C SER A 238 23.25 -7.68 18.22
N VAL A 239 22.24 -7.26 17.46
CA VAL A 239 20.83 -7.62 17.66
C VAL A 239 20.31 -8.32 16.41
N LYS A 240 19.45 -9.31 16.59
CA LYS A 240 18.80 -10.03 15.50
C LYS A 240 17.30 -10.06 15.77
N ALA A 241 16.53 -9.38 14.91
CA ALA A 241 15.08 -9.35 15.02
C ALA A 241 14.47 -10.42 14.10
N THR A 242 13.45 -11.13 14.57
CA THR A 242 12.81 -12.21 13.81
C THR A 242 11.29 -12.08 13.84
N THR A 243 10.67 -12.63 12.81
CA THR A 243 9.23 -12.88 12.72
C THR A 243 9.00 -14.18 11.97
N ASP A 244 8.05 -14.98 12.43
CA ASP A 244 7.63 -16.21 11.76
C ASP A 244 6.71 -15.93 10.57
N ASN A 245 6.09 -14.73 10.56
CA ASN A 245 5.05 -14.32 9.63
C ASN A 245 5.46 -13.08 8.81
N PRO A 246 6.60 -13.06 8.10
CA PRO A 246 6.99 -11.90 7.30
C PRO A 246 6.04 -11.73 6.10
N THR A 247 5.62 -10.49 5.85
CA THR A 247 4.96 -10.10 4.59
C THR A 247 5.89 -9.17 3.80
N TYR A 248 6.14 -9.53 2.56
CA TYR A 248 7.07 -8.86 1.67
C TYR A 248 6.34 -7.93 0.70
N ASN A 249 6.99 -6.81 0.35
CA ASN A 249 6.53 -5.87 -0.69
C ASN A 249 7.74 -5.29 -1.44
N ASN A 250 8.56 -6.18 -1.99
CA ASN A 250 9.77 -5.86 -2.74
C ASN A 250 9.72 -6.40 -4.18
N ARG A 251 8.55 -6.82 -4.66
CA ARG A 251 8.30 -7.27 -6.04
C ARG A 251 7.17 -6.48 -6.68
N PHE A 252 7.30 -6.25 -7.98
CA PHE A 252 6.32 -5.54 -8.80
C PHE A 252 5.27 -6.49 -9.41
N PHE A 253 5.67 -7.72 -9.76
CA PHE A 253 4.88 -8.74 -10.47
C PHE A 253 4.43 -8.31 -11.88
N PRO A 254 5.36 -8.15 -12.84
CA PRO A 254 5.07 -7.62 -14.17
C PRO A 254 4.09 -8.47 -15.00
N ASN A 255 3.98 -9.77 -14.70
CA ASN A 255 3.09 -10.70 -15.41
C ASN A 255 1.69 -10.82 -14.77
N SER A 256 1.44 -10.08 -13.69
CA SER A 256 0.15 -10.14 -13.00
C SER A 256 -0.95 -9.45 -13.81
N ILE A 257 -2.15 -10.02 -13.78
CA ILE A 257 -3.32 -9.40 -14.42
C ILE A 257 -3.81 -8.26 -13.52
N ILE A 258 -3.92 -7.07 -14.10
CA ILE A 258 -4.48 -5.89 -13.44
C ILE A 258 -6.00 -6.01 -13.32
N THR A 259 -6.52 -5.75 -12.13
CA THR A 259 -7.98 -5.64 -11.95
C THR A 259 -8.49 -4.29 -12.46
N ARG A 260 -9.78 -4.22 -12.75
CA ARG A 260 -10.42 -2.96 -13.14
C ARG A 260 -10.28 -1.90 -12.04
N GLY A 261 -10.42 -2.30 -10.77
CA GLY A 261 -10.24 -1.41 -9.61
C GLY A 261 -8.83 -0.83 -9.53
N GLU A 262 -7.80 -1.63 -9.79
CA GLU A 262 -6.39 -1.18 -9.79
C GLU A 262 -6.12 -0.18 -10.91
N ALA A 263 -6.56 -0.50 -12.11
CA ALA A 263 -6.37 0.39 -13.25
C ALA A 263 -7.04 1.76 -13.02
N PHE A 264 -8.26 1.78 -12.47
CA PHE A 264 -8.95 3.02 -12.15
C PHE A 264 -8.34 3.74 -10.95
N HIS A 265 -7.80 3.03 -9.97
CA HIS A 265 -7.04 3.66 -8.89
C HIS A 265 -5.76 4.33 -9.39
N LEU A 266 -5.02 3.68 -10.29
CA LEU A 266 -3.84 4.25 -10.94
C LEU A 266 -4.20 5.52 -11.73
N ILE A 267 -5.28 5.49 -12.50
CA ILE A 267 -5.76 6.67 -13.23
C ILE A 267 -6.28 7.76 -12.30
N ASN A 268 -6.90 7.45 -11.16
CA ASN A 268 -7.28 8.46 -10.17
C ASN A 268 -6.04 9.15 -9.57
N LYS A 269 -4.96 8.39 -9.30
CA LYS A 269 -3.69 8.99 -8.87
C LYS A 269 -3.17 9.95 -9.93
N LEU A 270 -3.18 9.54 -11.20
CA LEU A 270 -2.77 10.41 -12.32
C LEU A 270 -3.65 11.65 -12.44
N ARG A 271 -4.98 11.50 -12.27
CA ARG A 271 -5.94 12.60 -12.23
C ARG A 271 -5.54 13.63 -11.17
N LYS A 272 -5.19 13.18 -9.96
CA LYS A 272 -4.76 14.07 -8.86
C LYS A 272 -3.48 14.84 -9.20
N VAL A 273 -2.49 14.17 -9.81
CA VAL A 273 -1.26 14.81 -10.31
C VAL A 273 -1.58 15.88 -11.36
N LEU A 274 -2.52 15.61 -12.28
CA LEU A 274 -2.92 16.56 -13.30
C LEU A 274 -3.60 17.80 -12.70
N TYR A 275 -4.52 17.62 -11.75
CA TYR A 275 -5.11 18.76 -11.01
C TYR A 275 -4.04 19.59 -10.32
N ALA A 276 -3.14 18.97 -9.55
CA ALA A 276 -2.07 19.67 -8.85
C ALA A 276 -1.12 20.43 -9.79
N ARG A 277 -0.91 19.93 -11.02
CA ARG A 277 0.04 20.54 -11.96
C ARG A 277 -0.58 21.63 -12.84
N PHE A 278 -1.84 21.47 -13.23
CA PHE A 278 -2.49 22.32 -14.23
C PHE A 278 -3.56 23.25 -13.65
N THR A 279 -3.88 23.13 -12.37
CA THR A 279 -4.88 23.96 -11.71
C THR A 279 -4.41 24.36 -10.31
N ASP A 280 -4.87 25.50 -9.82
CA ASP A 280 -4.67 25.91 -8.42
C ASP A 280 -5.68 25.24 -7.46
N MET A 281 -6.42 24.23 -7.94
CA MET A 281 -7.48 23.57 -7.18
C MET A 281 -7.12 22.12 -6.88
N GLU A 282 -7.44 21.66 -5.68
CA GLU A 282 -7.35 20.24 -5.34
C GLU A 282 -8.32 19.41 -6.18
N ALA A 283 -7.93 18.19 -6.55
CA ALA A 283 -8.81 17.29 -7.29
C ALA A 283 -10.09 16.98 -6.48
N PRO A 284 -11.29 16.97 -7.10
CA PRO A 284 -12.52 16.57 -6.42
C PRO A 284 -12.40 15.18 -5.78
N THR A 285 -12.69 15.07 -4.49
CA THR A 285 -12.60 13.80 -3.74
C THR A 285 -13.98 13.22 -3.44
N LYS A 286 -14.28 12.76 -2.22
CA LYS A 286 -15.59 12.18 -1.83
C LYS A 286 -16.64 13.27 -1.57
N GLY A 287 -16.64 14.31 -2.39
CA GLY A 287 -17.53 15.46 -2.27
C GLY A 287 -16.76 16.78 -2.27
N ILE A 288 -17.40 17.79 -1.69
CA ILE A 288 -16.99 19.19 -1.77
C ILE A 288 -16.71 19.66 -0.34
N ASP A 289 -15.52 20.21 -0.08
CA ASP A 289 -15.23 21.03 1.10
C ASP A 289 -14.43 22.22 0.59
N GLN A 290 -15.12 23.31 0.30
CA GLN A 290 -14.54 24.49 -0.32
C GLN A 290 -14.93 25.74 0.44
N THR A 291 -13.93 26.58 0.67
CA THR A 291 -14.11 27.95 1.15
C THR A 291 -13.78 28.89 0.01
N ILE A 292 -14.73 29.75 -0.35
CA ILE A 292 -14.58 30.77 -1.40
C ILE A 292 -14.82 32.14 -0.77
N ILE A 293 -13.92 33.09 -1.02
CA ILE A 293 -14.10 34.48 -0.61
C ILE A 293 -14.88 35.19 -1.72
N ALA A 294 -16.03 35.76 -1.37
CA ALA A 294 -16.89 36.46 -2.32
C ALA A 294 -16.29 37.81 -2.72
N PHE A 295 -16.43 38.16 -4.00
CA PHE A 295 -16.25 39.53 -4.48
C PHE A 295 -17.54 40.35 -4.29
N ASN A 296 -17.40 41.68 -4.27
CA ASN A 296 -18.55 42.56 -4.11
C ASN A 296 -19.61 42.31 -5.20
N GLY A 297 -20.85 42.04 -4.80
CA GLY A 297 -21.94 41.78 -5.74
C GLY A 297 -21.98 40.34 -6.29
N GLN A 298 -21.05 39.47 -5.89
CA GLN A 298 -21.01 38.10 -6.38
C GLN A 298 -22.20 37.30 -5.86
N ARG A 299 -22.89 36.63 -6.78
CA ARG A 299 -24.07 35.79 -6.50
C ARG A 299 -23.89 34.35 -6.92
N VAL A 300 -23.03 34.11 -7.90
CA VAL A 300 -22.85 32.81 -8.55
C VAL A 300 -21.52 32.23 -8.09
N PHE A 301 -21.56 30.99 -7.60
CA PHE A 301 -20.38 30.25 -7.18
C PHE A 301 -20.33 28.94 -7.94
N ARG A 302 -19.22 28.72 -8.65
CA ARG A 302 -18.91 27.45 -9.30
C ARG A 302 -18.00 26.65 -8.38
N LEU A 303 -18.39 25.43 -8.08
CA LEU A 303 -17.72 24.54 -7.16
C LEU A 303 -16.85 23.54 -7.93
N ASN A 304 -15.74 23.14 -7.33
CA ASN A 304 -14.89 22.08 -7.88
C ASN A 304 -15.38 20.71 -7.38
N GLY A 305 -16.06 19.97 -8.25
CA GLY A 305 -16.70 18.69 -7.94
C GLY A 305 -18.21 18.73 -8.14
N ASN A 306 -18.83 17.55 -8.22
CA ASN A 306 -20.26 17.39 -8.50
C ASN A 306 -21.03 17.18 -7.18
N PHE A 307 -22.23 17.72 -7.10
CA PHE A 307 -23.20 17.41 -6.06
C PHE A 307 -24.57 17.20 -6.71
N PRO A 308 -25.45 16.38 -6.10
CA PRO A 308 -26.77 16.11 -6.67
C PRO A 308 -27.70 17.32 -6.44
N ALA A 309 -27.80 18.19 -7.45
CA ALA A 309 -28.65 19.37 -7.39
C ALA A 309 -30.13 19.02 -7.18
N GLY A 310 -30.83 19.81 -6.38
CA GLY A 310 -32.24 19.64 -6.02
C GLY A 310 -32.50 18.61 -4.90
N LYS A 311 -31.47 17.89 -4.43
CA LYS A 311 -31.62 16.94 -3.31
C LYS A 311 -31.35 17.57 -1.93
N ASN A 312 -31.01 18.87 -1.87
CA ASN A 312 -30.68 19.59 -0.64
C ASN A 312 -29.62 18.89 0.23
N LYS A 313 -28.66 18.20 -0.40
CA LYS A 313 -27.55 17.52 0.28
C LYS A 313 -26.35 18.45 0.52
N LEU A 314 -26.36 19.64 -0.07
CA LEU A 314 -25.30 20.63 0.03
C LEU A 314 -25.51 21.49 1.28
N ALA A 315 -24.49 21.56 2.14
CA ALA A 315 -24.48 22.47 3.28
C ALA A 315 -23.70 23.74 2.90
N VAL A 316 -24.38 24.88 2.85
CA VAL A 316 -23.76 26.17 2.53
C VAL A 316 -23.75 27.05 3.77
N LYS A 317 -22.61 27.64 4.10
CA LYS A 317 -22.43 28.60 5.19
C LYS A 317 -21.82 29.88 4.67
N VAL A 318 -22.32 31.03 5.10
CA VAL A 318 -21.73 32.34 4.83
C VAL A 318 -21.31 32.94 6.17
N ASN A 319 -20.01 33.23 6.32
CA ASN A 319 -19.41 33.71 7.58
C ASN A 319 -19.79 32.83 8.78
N GLY A 320 -19.78 31.51 8.59
CA GLY A 320 -20.17 30.51 9.59
C GLY A 320 -21.68 30.26 9.76
N VAL A 321 -22.54 31.09 9.16
CA VAL A 321 -24.01 30.97 9.28
C VAL A 321 -24.56 30.12 8.14
N ALA A 322 -25.25 29.02 8.49
CA ALA A 322 -25.89 28.14 7.51
C ALA A 322 -26.97 28.87 6.70
N LYS A 323 -26.97 28.63 5.39
CA LYS A 323 -27.94 29.14 4.43
C LYS A 323 -28.63 27.96 3.75
N TYR A 324 -29.93 28.10 3.52
CA TYR A 324 -30.79 27.06 2.96
C TYR A 324 -31.65 27.64 1.84
N ALA A 325 -32.31 26.78 1.06
CA ALA A 325 -33.35 27.22 0.15
C ALA A 325 -34.44 28.02 0.91
N PRO A 326 -34.97 29.13 0.36
CA PRO A 326 -34.74 29.65 -0.99
C PRO A 326 -33.52 30.58 -1.12
N ILE A 327 -32.79 30.89 -0.04
CA ILE A 327 -31.68 31.88 -0.06
C ILE A 327 -30.56 31.46 -1.03
N VAL A 328 -30.24 30.18 -1.02
CA VAL A 328 -29.30 29.54 -1.95
C VAL A 328 -30.10 28.58 -2.83
N THR A 329 -29.88 28.68 -4.13
CA THR A 329 -30.49 27.81 -5.13
C THR A 329 -29.40 27.02 -5.85
N GLU A 330 -29.63 25.72 -6.01
CA GLU A 330 -28.78 24.82 -6.78
C GLU A 330 -29.27 24.87 -8.23
N ILE A 331 -28.47 25.43 -9.14
CA ILE A 331 -28.86 25.59 -10.56
C ILE A 331 -28.53 24.32 -11.35
N ASP A 332 -27.34 23.80 -11.09
CA ASP A 332 -26.83 22.57 -11.66
C ASP A 332 -25.93 21.90 -10.62
N ASN A 333 -25.37 20.77 -11.01
CA ASN A 333 -24.53 19.93 -10.16
C ASN A 333 -23.18 20.54 -9.75
N HIS A 334 -22.84 21.74 -10.23
CA HIS A 334 -21.59 22.45 -9.97
C HIS A 334 -21.79 23.91 -9.55
N THR A 335 -23.01 24.43 -9.62
CA THR A 335 -23.27 25.87 -9.50
C THR A 335 -24.35 26.14 -8.47
N ILE A 336 -24.02 27.01 -7.50
CA ILE A 336 -24.98 27.59 -6.58
C ILE A 336 -25.15 29.08 -6.84
N VAL A 337 -26.37 29.56 -6.62
CA VAL A 337 -26.73 30.97 -6.79
C VAL A 337 -27.43 31.49 -5.55
N PHE A 338 -26.93 32.61 -5.04
CA PHE A 338 -27.56 33.37 -3.97
C PHE A 338 -28.62 34.31 -4.53
N ASN A 339 -29.75 34.38 -3.83
CA ASN A 339 -30.84 35.30 -4.18
C ASN A 339 -30.51 36.76 -3.89
N TYR A 340 -29.44 37.04 -3.16
CA TYR A 340 -28.93 38.37 -2.87
C TYR A 340 -27.42 38.46 -3.16
N PRO A 341 -26.89 39.65 -3.50
CA PRO A 341 -25.45 39.87 -3.67
C PRO A 341 -24.70 39.73 -2.34
N LEU A 342 -23.57 39.01 -2.35
CA LEU A 342 -22.65 38.97 -1.21
C LEU A 342 -21.72 40.19 -1.20
N ASN A 343 -21.22 40.53 -0.01
CA ASN A 343 -20.24 41.60 0.14
C ASN A 343 -18.84 41.08 -0.13
N GLU A 344 -17.93 42.00 -0.47
CA GLU A 344 -16.52 41.67 -0.59
C GLU A 344 -15.96 41.16 0.74
N GLY A 345 -15.29 40.01 0.69
CA GLY A 345 -14.70 39.39 1.88
C GLY A 345 -15.61 38.40 2.61
N ASP A 346 -16.88 38.23 2.19
CA ASP A 346 -17.76 37.20 2.77
C ASP A 346 -17.20 35.80 2.48
N GLU A 347 -17.05 34.99 3.53
CA GLU A 347 -16.56 33.62 3.42
C GLU A 347 -17.72 32.66 3.15
N VAL A 348 -17.77 32.09 1.94
CA VAL A 348 -18.74 31.07 1.56
C VAL A 348 -18.09 29.70 1.70
N LYS A 349 -18.47 28.96 2.75
CA LYS A 349 -18.08 27.58 2.94
C LYS A 349 -19.17 26.63 2.42
N VAL A 350 -18.80 25.76 1.49
CA VAL A 350 -19.68 24.76 0.89
C VAL A 350 -19.17 23.37 1.23
N TYR A 351 -20.07 22.55 1.77
CA TYR A 351 -19.77 21.19 2.21
C TYR A 351 -20.77 20.18 1.66
N TYR A 352 -20.28 19.13 1.01
CA TYR A 352 -21.03 17.95 0.60
C TYR A 352 -20.15 16.73 0.80
N LYS A 353 -20.69 15.69 1.44
CA LYS A 353 -20.01 14.40 1.57
C LYS A 353 -20.78 13.35 0.79
N LYS A 354 -20.11 12.78 -0.20
CA LYS A 354 -20.60 11.66 -1.00
C LYS A 354 -20.47 10.37 -0.20
N GLY A 355 -21.60 9.71 0.01
CA GLY A 355 -21.69 8.42 0.70
C GLY A 355 -21.69 7.27 -0.29
N GLU A 356 -22.87 6.94 -0.81
CA GLU A 356 -23.09 5.89 -1.78
C GLU A 356 -23.09 6.45 -3.22
N SER A 357 -22.65 5.63 -4.17
CA SER A 357 -22.74 5.96 -5.59
C SER A 357 -24.20 6.03 -6.03
N GLU A 358 -24.51 7.02 -6.88
CA GLU A 358 -25.84 7.12 -7.50
C GLU A 358 -25.91 6.32 -8.81
N ARG A 359 -24.75 5.93 -9.38
CA ARG A 359 -24.64 5.26 -10.69
C ARG A 359 -24.28 3.79 -10.62
N PHE A 360 -23.54 3.35 -9.60
CA PHE A 360 -23.01 1.99 -9.47
C PHE A 360 -23.54 1.33 -8.20
N GLN A 361 -24.08 0.11 -8.33
CA GLN A 361 -24.65 -0.62 -7.20
C GLN A 361 -23.60 -1.13 -6.20
N ASP A 362 -22.35 -1.29 -6.64
CA ASP A 362 -21.24 -1.85 -5.85
C ASP A 362 -20.29 -0.78 -5.28
N VAL A 363 -20.50 0.51 -5.55
CA VAL A 363 -19.61 1.58 -5.09
C VAL A 363 -20.20 2.30 -3.88
N GLY A 364 -19.45 2.30 -2.77
CA GLY A 364 -19.89 2.89 -1.49
C GLY A 364 -20.86 2.01 -0.69
N ARG A 365 -21.14 0.78 -1.17
CA ARG A 365 -21.99 -0.22 -0.52
C ARG A 365 -21.27 -1.56 -0.39
N ALA A 366 -21.68 -2.38 0.59
CA ALA A 366 -21.28 -3.77 0.63
C ALA A 366 -21.93 -4.50 -0.57
N SER A 367 -21.16 -5.31 -1.27
CA SER A 367 -21.59 -5.98 -2.49
C SER A 367 -21.01 -7.38 -2.55
N ALA A 368 -21.66 -8.29 -3.27
CA ALA A 368 -21.18 -9.66 -3.45
C ALA A 368 -21.07 -10.00 -4.94
N TYR A 369 -20.13 -10.88 -5.26
CA TYR A 369 -19.98 -11.48 -6.58
C TYR A 369 -20.09 -12.99 -6.47
N TYR A 370 -20.73 -13.62 -7.44
CA TYR A 370 -20.82 -15.07 -7.53
C TYR A 370 -20.13 -15.53 -8.82
N TYR A 371 -18.98 -16.18 -8.68
CA TYR A 371 -18.19 -16.73 -9.77
C TYR A 371 -18.75 -18.09 -10.18
N GLN A 372 -19.56 -18.11 -11.25
CA GLN A 372 -20.31 -19.29 -11.67
C GLN A 372 -19.41 -20.49 -11.98
N ASP A 373 -18.23 -20.27 -12.56
CA ASP A 373 -17.33 -21.36 -12.96
C ASP A 373 -16.56 -21.96 -11.77
N LYS A 374 -16.48 -21.24 -10.64
CA LYS A 374 -15.83 -21.67 -9.38
C LYS A 374 -16.82 -22.09 -8.29
N ASP A 375 -18.13 -21.88 -8.53
CA ASP A 375 -19.19 -22.02 -7.52
C ASP A 375 -18.85 -21.28 -6.21
N GLU A 376 -18.29 -20.07 -6.36
CA GLU A 376 -17.72 -19.30 -5.25
C GLU A 376 -18.41 -17.94 -5.11
N ARG A 377 -18.83 -17.61 -3.89
CA ARG A 377 -19.33 -16.28 -3.54
C ARG A 377 -18.25 -15.48 -2.83
N VAL A 378 -17.91 -14.31 -3.40
CA VAL A 378 -16.91 -13.39 -2.86
C VAL A 378 -17.60 -12.11 -2.39
N GLU A 379 -17.46 -11.82 -1.11
CA GLU A 379 -17.98 -10.60 -0.48
C GLU A 379 -16.98 -9.44 -0.64
N SER A 380 -17.49 -8.25 -0.95
CA SER A 380 -16.69 -7.04 -1.15
C SER A 380 -17.20 -5.92 -0.23
N SER A 381 -16.36 -5.52 0.72
CA SER A 381 -16.68 -4.48 1.72
C SER A 381 -17.07 -3.15 1.07
N ALA A 382 -17.92 -2.37 1.74
CA ALA A 382 -18.23 -0.99 1.36
C ALA A 382 -16.99 -0.08 1.35
N THR A 383 -15.98 -0.42 2.15
CA THR A 383 -14.74 0.34 2.33
C THR A 383 -13.58 -0.18 1.49
N ASN A 384 -13.85 -1.06 0.51
CA ASN A 384 -12.81 -1.55 -0.39
C ASN A 384 -12.07 -0.38 -1.08
N TRP A 385 -10.74 -0.46 -1.15
CA TRP A 385 -9.86 0.66 -1.50
C TRP A 385 -10.13 1.23 -2.90
N TRP A 386 -10.53 0.39 -3.87
CA TRP A 386 -10.86 0.85 -5.22
C TRP A 386 -12.20 1.56 -5.28
N LYS A 387 -13.18 1.20 -4.42
CA LYS A 387 -14.51 1.84 -4.39
C LYS A 387 -14.39 3.33 -4.07
N GLN A 388 -13.45 3.69 -3.20
CA GLN A 388 -13.12 5.10 -2.95
C GLN A 388 -12.64 5.80 -4.23
N SER A 389 -11.71 5.19 -4.96
CA SER A 389 -11.14 5.81 -6.16
C SER A 389 -12.17 5.99 -7.26
N VAL A 390 -13.08 5.03 -7.41
CA VAL A 390 -14.20 5.12 -8.35
C VAL A 390 -15.19 6.19 -7.92
N SER A 391 -15.53 6.26 -6.64
CA SER A 391 -16.45 7.28 -6.10
C SER A 391 -15.94 8.71 -6.35
N GLU A 392 -14.63 8.93 -6.19
CA GLU A 392 -13.97 10.23 -6.45
C GLU A 392 -13.96 10.63 -7.94
N MET A 393 -14.10 9.67 -8.86
CA MET A 393 -14.07 9.90 -10.31
C MET A 393 -15.43 9.74 -10.99
N GLU A 394 -16.43 9.16 -10.32
CA GLU A 394 -17.77 8.89 -10.86
C GLU A 394 -18.46 10.17 -11.37
N ASP A 395 -18.09 11.29 -10.75
CA ASP A 395 -18.63 12.63 -10.95
C ASP A 395 -17.93 13.43 -12.05
N GLU A 396 -16.79 12.93 -12.53
CA GLU A 396 -16.08 13.52 -13.65
C GLU A 396 -16.86 13.24 -14.94
N THR A 397 -17.19 14.30 -15.67
CA THR A 397 -17.98 14.23 -16.91
C THR A 397 -17.25 14.95 -18.05
N PHE A 398 -17.59 14.57 -19.28
CA PHE A 398 -17.24 15.29 -20.49
C PHE A 398 -18.13 16.52 -20.65
N SER A 399 -17.76 17.42 -21.56
CA SER A 399 -18.53 18.64 -21.87
C SER A 399 -19.97 18.35 -22.37
N ASN A 400 -20.23 17.14 -22.88
CA ASN A 400 -21.56 16.68 -23.28
C ASN A 400 -22.38 16.06 -22.14
N GLY A 401 -21.86 16.04 -20.91
CA GLY A 401 -22.50 15.43 -19.74
C GLY A 401 -22.28 13.93 -19.60
N ASP A 402 -21.60 13.28 -20.56
CA ASP A 402 -21.30 11.86 -20.44
C ASP A 402 -20.31 11.63 -19.28
N PRO A 403 -20.46 10.54 -18.51
CA PRO A 403 -19.56 10.26 -17.40
C PRO A 403 -18.21 9.72 -17.86
N LEU A 404 -17.11 10.10 -17.20
CA LEU A 404 -15.77 9.57 -17.48
C LEU A 404 -15.74 8.04 -17.34
N ILE A 405 -16.29 7.54 -16.23
CA ILE A 405 -16.33 6.12 -15.88
C ILE A 405 -17.64 5.47 -16.35
N ALA A 406 -17.53 4.32 -17.00
CA ALA A 406 -18.67 3.45 -17.34
C ALA A 406 -18.64 2.17 -16.50
N GLY A 407 -19.80 1.57 -16.29
CA GLY A 407 -19.97 0.28 -15.62
C GLY A 407 -20.49 -0.79 -16.58
N PHE A 408 -20.77 -1.96 -16.03
CA PHE A 408 -21.41 -3.09 -16.69
C PHE A 408 -22.88 -3.16 -16.30
N ASN A 409 -23.73 -3.52 -17.26
CA ASN A 409 -25.11 -3.86 -16.98
C ASN A 409 -25.17 -5.32 -16.53
N ILE A 410 -25.55 -5.53 -15.27
CA ILE A 410 -25.80 -6.83 -14.67
C ILE A 410 -27.28 -7.17 -14.86
N VAL A 411 -27.53 -8.28 -15.54
CA VAL A 411 -28.87 -8.83 -15.83
C VAL A 411 -29.10 -10.18 -15.15
N LYS A 412 -28.16 -10.62 -14.31
CA LYS A 412 -28.23 -11.86 -13.54
C LYS A 412 -27.60 -11.67 -12.17
N THR A 413 -28.40 -11.87 -11.13
CA THR A 413 -28.00 -11.88 -9.73
C THR A 413 -28.47 -13.15 -9.05
N LEU A 414 -27.69 -13.63 -8.09
CA LEU A 414 -28.00 -14.77 -7.23
C LEU A 414 -27.83 -14.32 -5.77
N ASP A 415 -28.90 -14.34 -4.98
CA ASP A 415 -28.91 -13.87 -3.58
C ASP A 415 -28.27 -12.48 -3.39
N GLY A 416 -28.58 -11.55 -4.29
CA GLY A 416 -28.05 -10.18 -4.30
C GLY A 416 -26.61 -10.04 -4.80
N ALA A 417 -25.94 -11.14 -5.17
CA ALA A 417 -24.60 -11.13 -5.77
C ALA A 417 -24.67 -11.06 -7.30
N ALA A 418 -23.82 -10.24 -7.93
CA ALA A 418 -23.71 -10.23 -9.38
C ALA A 418 -23.07 -11.54 -9.87
N VAL A 419 -23.69 -12.20 -10.85
CA VAL A 419 -23.19 -13.49 -11.38
C VAL A 419 -22.18 -13.25 -12.49
N LEU A 420 -20.95 -13.72 -12.28
CA LEU A 420 -19.80 -13.48 -13.13
C LEU A 420 -19.11 -14.78 -13.58
N THR A 421 -18.40 -14.74 -14.71
CA THR A 421 -17.41 -15.77 -15.10
C THR A 421 -16.15 -15.67 -14.23
N ASN A 422 -15.23 -16.64 -14.29
CA ASN A 422 -13.94 -16.61 -13.56
C ASN A 422 -13.14 -15.29 -13.65
N MET A 423 -13.11 -14.67 -14.82
CA MET A 423 -12.41 -13.39 -15.03
C MET A 423 -13.29 -12.15 -14.75
N GLY A 424 -14.44 -12.35 -14.14
CA GLY A 424 -15.35 -11.29 -13.71
C GLY A 424 -16.27 -10.72 -14.79
N ARG A 425 -16.64 -11.49 -15.82
CA ARG A 425 -17.57 -11.02 -16.86
C ARG A 425 -19.02 -11.27 -16.46
N PRO A 426 -19.93 -10.29 -16.63
CA PRO A 426 -21.35 -10.50 -16.41
C PRO A 426 -21.87 -11.66 -17.25
N VAL A 427 -22.62 -12.57 -16.62
CA VAL A 427 -23.31 -13.65 -17.32
C VAL A 427 -24.68 -13.15 -17.80
N ASN A 428 -25.09 -13.61 -18.99
CA ASN A 428 -26.42 -13.30 -19.53
C ASN A 428 -27.54 -13.77 -18.59
N GLY A 429 -28.63 -13.01 -18.55
CA GLY A 429 -29.80 -13.28 -17.72
C GLY A 429 -30.99 -12.42 -18.15
N ASN A 430 -32.10 -12.58 -17.41
CA ASN A 430 -33.39 -11.98 -17.75
C ASN A 430 -33.88 -10.99 -16.68
N GLN A 431 -33.01 -10.52 -15.78
CA GLN A 431 -33.36 -9.53 -14.76
C GLN A 431 -33.19 -8.11 -15.30
N GLU A 432 -33.89 -7.14 -14.68
CA GLU A 432 -33.72 -5.72 -14.98
C GLU A 432 -32.25 -5.31 -14.83
N PRO A 433 -31.68 -4.62 -15.84
CA PRO A 433 -30.27 -4.29 -15.85
C PRO A 433 -29.95 -3.31 -14.73
N THR A 434 -29.01 -3.68 -13.88
CA THR A 434 -28.42 -2.78 -12.89
C THR A 434 -26.97 -2.49 -13.24
N THR A 435 -26.53 -1.24 -13.08
CA THR A 435 -25.16 -0.84 -13.43
C THR A 435 -24.21 -1.10 -12.26
N TRP A 436 -23.13 -1.84 -12.52
CA TRP A 436 -22.08 -2.16 -11.55
C TRP A 436 -20.72 -1.76 -12.11
N PHE A 437 -19.78 -1.36 -11.26
CA PHE A 437 -18.42 -1.07 -11.69
C PHE A 437 -17.58 -2.33 -11.85
N LEU A 438 -17.74 -3.30 -10.95
CA LEU A 438 -17.03 -4.59 -10.89
C LEU A 438 -15.50 -4.43 -10.75
N GLY A 439 -15.06 -3.79 -9.67
CA GLY A 439 -13.64 -3.46 -9.49
C GLY A 439 -12.70 -4.67 -9.36
N ASP A 440 -13.19 -5.79 -8.85
CA ASP A 440 -12.38 -6.99 -8.61
C ASP A 440 -12.27 -7.90 -9.86
N THR A 441 -12.65 -7.39 -11.04
CA THR A 441 -12.70 -8.13 -12.30
C THR A 441 -11.56 -7.77 -13.23
N ALA A 442 -11.22 -8.67 -14.17
CA ALA A 442 -10.14 -8.41 -15.13
C ALA A 442 -10.60 -7.41 -16.19
N MET A 443 -9.69 -6.60 -16.71
CA MET A 443 -9.98 -5.68 -17.81
C MET A 443 -9.62 -6.31 -19.16
N THR A 444 -10.53 -6.28 -20.14
CA THR A 444 -10.16 -6.64 -21.52
C THR A 444 -9.29 -5.55 -22.14
N ARG A 445 -8.52 -5.90 -23.17
CA ARG A 445 -7.80 -4.92 -23.99
C ARG A 445 -8.73 -3.84 -24.57
N ALA A 446 -9.95 -4.23 -24.99
CA ALA A 446 -10.94 -3.30 -25.50
C ALA A 446 -11.36 -2.29 -24.43
N GLU A 447 -11.68 -2.75 -23.23
CA GLU A 447 -12.03 -1.89 -22.09
C GLU A 447 -10.89 -0.96 -21.70
N ALA A 448 -9.65 -1.46 -21.66
CA ALA A 448 -8.48 -0.65 -21.37
C ALA A 448 -8.29 0.46 -22.41
N VAL A 449 -8.38 0.14 -23.70
CA VAL A 449 -8.25 1.14 -24.79
C VAL A 449 -9.40 2.15 -24.75
N THR A 450 -10.64 1.70 -24.55
CA THR A 450 -11.80 2.60 -24.44
C THR A 450 -11.65 3.54 -23.25
N PHE A 451 -11.23 3.02 -22.09
CA PHE A 451 -11.03 3.83 -20.90
C PHE A 451 -9.88 4.83 -21.08
N LEU A 452 -8.72 4.41 -21.57
CA LEU A 452 -7.58 5.31 -21.83
C LEU A 452 -7.96 6.39 -22.85
N SER A 453 -8.72 6.05 -23.90
CA SER A 453 -9.21 7.04 -24.86
C SER A 453 -10.20 8.03 -24.22
N ARG A 454 -11.09 7.57 -23.32
CA ARG A 454 -12.01 8.45 -22.57
C ARG A 454 -11.22 9.37 -21.65
N PHE A 455 -10.29 8.82 -20.88
CA PHE A 455 -9.43 9.59 -19.97
C PHE A 455 -8.64 10.66 -20.72
N ARG A 456 -7.96 10.30 -21.82
CA ARG A 456 -7.24 11.26 -22.68
C ARG A 456 -8.13 12.42 -23.13
N LYS A 457 -9.35 12.12 -23.63
CA LYS A 457 -10.30 13.15 -24.07
C LYS A 457 -10.71 14.05 -22.92
N TRP A 458 -11.04 13.47 -21.77
CA TRP A 458 -11.42 14.20 -20.57
C TRP A 458 -10.29 15.12 -20.10
N THR A 459 -9.04 14.65 -20.09
CA THR A 459 -7.87 15.47 -19.76
C THR A 459 -7.73 16.69 -20.68
N LEU A 460 -7.94 16.50 -21.98
CA LEU A 460 -7.87 17.59 -22.97
C LEU A 460 -9.02 18.58 -22.85
N GLU A 461 -10.21 18.15 -22.41
CA GLU A 461 -11.34 19.06 -22.18
C GLU A 461 -11.23 19.81 -20.85
N ARG A 462 -10.63 19.18 -19.84
CA ARG A 462 -10.59 19.71 -18.47
C ARG A 462 -9.43 20.66 -18.20
N PHE A 463 -8.26 20.40 -18.77
CA PHE A 463 -7.00 21.10 -18.45
C PHE A 463 -6.40 21.90 -19.61
N LYS A 464 -7.12 22.00 -20.73
CA LYS A 464 -6.75 22.88 -21.85
C LYS A 464 -7.50 24.19 -21.72
#